data_AF-A0A665V0D3-F1
#
_entry.id   AF-A0A665V0D3-F1
#
_cell.length_a   1.000
_cell.length_b   1.000
_cell.length_c   1.000
_cell.angle_alpha   90.00
_cell.angle_beta   90.00
_cell.angle_gamma   90.00
#
_symmetry.space_group_name_H-M   'P 1'
#
loop_
_entity.id
_entity.type
_entity.pdbx_description
1 polymer ?
#
loop_
_entity_poly.entity_id
_entity_poly.type
_entity_poly.pdbx_seq_one_letter_code
_entity_poly.pdbx_strand_id
1 'polypeptide(L)'
;RVLAVVYKTSRRVSPSVRGNKFDTAHRKKAAGNIFENVNQDALMKLFQKTGDMKAEERVRSIFSYSQDPEETARALMGLKQRKKDKFLQIAGMLRQLLNLR
;
A
#
# COMPACT_ATOMS: atom_id res chain seq x y z
N ARG A 1 -23.14 44.58 17.94
CA ARG A 1 -21.98 43.66 18.00
C ARG A 1 -22.16 42.65 16.87
N VAL A 2 -21.29 42.69 15.87
CA VAL A 2 -21.42 41.95 14.61
C VAL A 2 -21.05 40.49 14.86
N LEU A 3 -21.94 39.57 14.48
CA LEU A 3 -21.66 38.12 14.47
C LEU A 3 -20.65 37.84 13.34
N ALA A 4 -19.40 37.60 13.71
CA ALA A 4 -18.39 37.12 12.77
C ALA A 4 -18.68 35.65 12.47
N VAL A 5 -19.37 35.37 11.36
CA VAL A 5 -19.45 34.02 10.79
C VAL A 5 -18.06 33.64 10.33
N VAL A 6 -17.38 32.79 11.09
CA VAL A 6 -16.11 32.18 10.69
C VAL A 6 -16.41 31.18 9.57
N TYR A 7 -16.35 31.64 8.33
CA TYR A 7 -16.32 30.75 7.17
C TYR A 7 -15.03 29.92 7.24
N LYS A 8 -15.16 28.66 7.67
CA LYS A 8 -14.11 27.66 7.52
C LYS A 8 -13.94 27.41 6.02
N THR A 9 -13.00 28.10 5.39
CA THR A 9 -12.61 27.84 4.01
C THR A 9 -11.97 26.46 3.95
N SER A 10 -12.77 25.44 3.65
CA SER A 10 -12.24 24.15 3.20
C SER A 10 -11.41 24.42 1.95
N ARG A 11 -10.09 24.46 2.09
CA ARG A 11 -9.16 24.56 0.95
C ARG A 11 -9.34 23.28 0.14
N ARG A 12 -10.19 23.33 -0.89
CA ARG A 12 -10.29 22.26 -1.88
C ARG A 12 -8.92 22.17 -2.56
N VAL A 13 -8.24 21.06 -2.33
CA VAL A 13 -7.08 20.67 -3.12
C VAL A 13 -7.60 20.23 -4.50
N SER A 14 -7.62 21.16 -5.45
CA SER A 14 -7.86 20.81 -6.86
C SER A 14 -6.57 20.23 -7.47
N PRO A 15 -6.67 19.20 -8.32
CA PRO A 15 -5.52 18.78 -9.12
C PRO A 15 -5.02 19.97 -9.93
N SER A 16 -3.71 20.23 -9.88
CA SER A 16 -3.10 21.29 -10.69
C SER A 16 -3.38 21.02 -12.18
N VAL A 17 -3.97 22.02 -12.87
CA VAL A 17 -4.29 21.97 -14.31
C VAL A 17 -3.02 21.80 -15.15
N ARG A 18 -1.88 22.28 -14.65
CA ARG A 18 -0.56 21.90 -15.12
C ARG A 18 -0.10 20.73 -14.27
N GLY A 19 -0.21 19.53 -14.83
CA GLY A 19 0.04 18.28 -14.11
C GLY A 19 1.26 18.39 -13.21
N ASN A 20 1.05 18.27 -11.90
CA ASN A 20 2.16 17.95 -11.02
C ASN A 20 2.74 16.65 -11.57
N LYS A 21 3.94 16.71 -12.17
CA LYS A 21 4.69 15.51 -12.52
C LYS A 21 4.85 14.78 -11.20
N PHE A 22 4.01 13.77 -11.02
CA PHE A 22 4.08 12.93 -9.86
C PHE A 22 5.35 12.14 -10.07
N ASP A 23 6.42 12.63 -9.46
CA ASP A 23 7.74 12.05 -9.58
C ASP A 23 7.74 10.71 -8.86
N THR A 24 7.16 9.74 -9.55
CA THR A 24 6.95 8.40 -9.05
C THR A 24 8.31 7.74 -8.89
N ALA A 25 9.29 8.09 -9.74
CA ALA A 25 10.65 7.61 -9.67
C ALA A 25 11.34 8.03 -8.36
N HIS A 26 11.20 9.30 -7.96
CA HIS A 26 11.80 9.78 -6.70
C HIS A 26 10.95 9.48 -5.45
N ARG A 27 9.60 9.45 -5.55
CA ARG A 27 8.72 9.12 -4.41
C ARG A 27 8.71 7.63 -4.03
N LYS A 28 8.88 6.71 -4.99
CA LYS A 28 8.94 5.26 -4.69
C LYS A 28 10.30 4.81 -4.15
N LYS A 29 11.22 5.74 -3.91
CA LYS A 29 12.35 5.50 -2.98
C LYS A 29 11.92 5.62 -1.52
N ALA A 30 10.62 5.49 -1.22
CA ALA A 30 10.15 5.26 0.14
C ALA A 30 10.77 3.94 0.63
N ALA A 31 11.46 4.00 1.76
CA ALA A 31 12.10 2.85 2.39
C ALA A 31 11.14 1.65 2.37
N GLY A 32 11.57 0.54 1.77
CA GLY A 32 10.77 -0.68 1.68
C GLY A 32 10.35 -1.20 3.06
N ASN A 33 11.11 -0.80 4.10
CA ASN A 33 10.79 -1.03 5.49
C ASN A 33 10.92 0.28 6.29
N ILE A 34 9.80 0.98 6.51
CA ILE A 34 9.76 2.19 7.37
C ILE A 34 10.06 1.90 8.84
N PHE A 35 10.14 0.62 9.23
CA PHE A 35 10.43 0.16 10.59
C PHE A 35 11.85 -0.39 10.74
N GLU A 36 12.70 -0.30 9.71
CA GLU A 36 14.06 -0.89 9.68
C GLU A 36 14.92 -0.50 10.88
N ASN A 37 14.81 0.76 11.33
CA ASN A 37 15.58 1.29 12.47
C ASN A 37 14.70 1.58 13.69
N VAL A 38 13.53 0.94 13.79
CA VAL A 38 12.58 1.15 14.90
C VAL A 38 12.66 -0.02 15.87
N ASN A 39 12.83 0.29 17.15
CA ASN A 39 12.80 -0.72 18.22
C ASN A 39 11.38 -1.31 18.37
N GLN A 40 11.28 -2.63 18.48
CA GLN A 40 10.02 -3.37 18.65
C GLN A 40 9.20 -2.87 19.85
N ASP A 41 9.84 -2.63 21.00
CA ASP A 41 9.17 -2.15 22.20
C ASP A 41 8.62 -0.73 22.05
N ALA A 42 9.35 0.13 21.33
CA ALA A 42 8.91 1.49 21.05
C ALA A 42 7.68 1.48 20.14
N LEU A 43 7.66 0.58 19.15
CA LEU A 43 6.53 0.42 18.24
C LEU A 43 5.29 -0.16 18.95
N MET A 44 5.49 -1.12 19.85
CA MET A 44 4.41 -1.67 20.69
C MET A 44 3.75 -0.60 21.55
N LYS A 45 4.57 0.19 22.27
CA LYS A 45 4.10 1.29 23.11
C LYS A 45 3.37 2.35 22.30
N LEU A 46 3.82 2.63 21.08
CA LEU A 46 3.14 3.56 20.17
C LEU A 46 1.73 3.07 19.84
N PHE A 47 1.58 1.82 19.40
CA PHE A 47 0.29 1.24 19.06
C PHE A 47 -0.66 1.21 20.26
N GLN A 48 -0.18 0.79 21.43
CA GLN A 48 -0.95 0.82 22.67
C GLN A 48 -1.42 2.25 23.01
N LYS A 49 -0.53 3.24 22.91
CA LYS A 49 -0.85 4.65 23.20
C LYS A 49 -1.89 5.23 22.24
N THR A 50 -1.95 4.74 21.01
CA THR A 50 -2.98 5.11 20.03
C THR A 50 -4.30 4.37 20.20
N GLY A 51 -4.42 3.48 21.19
CA GLY A 51 -5.62 2.68 21.43
C GLY A 51 -5.78 1.50 20.47
N ASP A 52 -4.69 1.01 19.88
CA ASP A 52 -4.75 -0.17 19.01
C ASP A 52 -4.91 -1.45 19.85
N MET A 53 -6.12 -2.03 19.80
CA MET A 53 -6.47 -3.27 20.51
C MET A 53 -5.67 -4.49 20.04
N LYS A 54 -4.99 -4.39 18.88
CA LYS A 54 -4.18 -5.44 18.26
C LYS A 54 -2.72 -5.05 18.14
N ALA A 55 -2.24 -4.17 19.04
CA ALA A 55 -0.85 -3.70 19.05
C ALA A 55 0.15 -4.85 18.95
N GLU A 56 -0.08 -5.94 19.69
CA GLU A 56 0.84 -7.07 19.73
C GLU A 56 0.88 -7.88 18.42
N GLU A 57 -0.27 -8.18 17.84
CA GLU A 57 -0.40 -8.84 16.54
C GLU A 57 0.24 -7.98 15.43
N ARG A 58 0.02 -6.66 15.49
CA ARG A 58 0.60 -5.71 14.53
C ARG A 58 2.10 -5.67 14.58
N VAL A 59 2.68 -5.55 15.78
CA VAL A 59 4.13 -5.56 15.96
C VAL A 59 4.70 -6.88 15.47
N ARG A 60 4.11 -8.02 15.88
CA ARG A 60 4.53 -9.33 15.40
C ARG A 60 4.53 -9.41 13.88
N SER A 61 3.48 -8.96 13.20
CA SER A 61 3.41 -8.98 11.73
C SER A 61 4.44 -8.09 11.02
N ILE A 62 4.88 -7.00 11.66
CA ILE A 62 5.89 -6.08 11.10
C ILE A 62 7.28 -6.71 11.18
N PHE A 63 7.61 -7.34 12.31
CA PHE A 63 8.92 -7.95 12.54
C PHE A 63 9.01 -9.41 12.09
N SER A 64 7.89 -10.11 11.89
CA SER A 64 7.85 -11.46 11.33
C SER A 64 8.20 -11.50 9.84
N TYR A 65 8.37 -10.34 9.19
CA TYR A 65 8.73 -10.27 7.77
C TYR A 65 10.18 -10.69 7.47
N SER A 66 10.99 -10.90 8.51
CA SER A 66 12.28 -11.55 8.39
C SER A 66 12.23 -12.91 9.07
N GLN A 67 12.27 -13.99 8.29
CA GLN A 67 13.29 -15.04 8.44
C GLN A 67 12.96 -16.38 7.76
N ASP A 68 11.81 -16.55 7.11
CA ASP A 68 11.60 -17.75 6.29
C ASP A 68 11.78 -17.47 4.78
N PRO A 69 12.97 -17.80 4.21
CA PRO A 69 13.16 -17.74 2.76
C PRO A 69 12.18 -18.65 2.00
N GLU A 70 11.66 -19.71 2.63
CA GLU A 70 10.72 -20.63 2.03
C GLU A 70 9.31 -20.03 1.89
N GLU A 71 8.77 -19.38 2.92
CA GLU A 71 7.54 -18.59 2.82
C GLU A 71 7.65 -17.48 1.77
N THR A 72 8.78 -16.79 1.73
CA THR A 72 9.02 -15.74 0.73
C THR A 72 9.03 -16.31 -0.69
N ALA A 73 9.75 -17.42 -0.89
CA ALA A 73 9.79 -18.11 -2.18
C ALA A 73 8.40 -18.60 -2.61
N ARG A 74 7.61 -19.18 -1.69
CA ARG A 74 6.23 -19.61 -1.93
C ARG A 74 5.32 -18.44 -2.34
N ALA A 75 5.41 -17.32 -1.63
CA ALA A 75 4.65 -16.12 -1.97
C ALA A 75 5.02 -15.57 -3.37
N LEU A 76 6.31 -15.54 -3.70
CA LEU A 76 6.79 -15.10 -5.02
C LEU A 76 6.34 -16.04 -6.15
N MET A 77 6.36 -17.34 -5.92
CA MET A 77 5.86 -18.34 -6.86
C MET A 77 4.35 -18.17 -7.09
N GLY A 78 3.57 -17.96 -6.03
CA GLY A 78 2.14 -17.67 -6.13
C GLY A 78 1.85 -16.40 -6.96
N LEU A 79 2.66 -15.35 -6.79
CA LEU A 79 2.52 -14.12 -7.58
C LEU A 79 2.83 -14.34 -9.07
N LYS A 80 3.90 -15.08 -9.38
CA LYS A 80 4.24 -15.46 -10.76
C LYS A 80 3.10 -16.25 -11.42
N GLN A 81 2.53 -17.20 -10.70
CA GLN A 81 1.42 -18.02 -11.18
C GLN A 81 0.18 -17.15 -11.47
N ARG A 82 -0.25 -16.30 -10.53
CA ARG A 82 -1.40 -15.40 -10.73
C ARG A 82 -1.23 -14.48 -11.94
N LYS A 83 -0.01 -13.99 -12.19
CA LYS A 83 0.30 -13.18 -13.37
C LYS A 83 0.06 -14.00 -14.64
N LYS A 84 0.61 -15.22 -14.71
CA LYS A 84 0.45 -16.13 -15.85
C LYS A 84 -1.03 -16.45 -16.11
N ASP A 85 -1.78 -16.76 -15.07
CA ASP A 85 -3.21 -17.10 -15.18
C ASP A 85 -4.03 -15.94 -15.75
N LYS A 86 -3.78 -14.71 -15.29
CA LYS A 86 -4.41 -13.50 -15.86
C LYS A 86 -4.10 -13.33 -17.34
N PHE A 87 -2.85 -13.56 -17.75
CA PHE A 87 -2.49 -13.50 -19.18
C PHE A 87 -3.23 -14.55 -19.99
N LEU A 88 -3.32 -15.79 -19.50
CA LEU A 88 -4.05 -16.86 -20.18
C LEU A 88 -5.54 -16.58 -20.28
N GLN A 89 -6.15 -16.01 -19.23
CA GLN A 89 -7.55 -15.59 -19.23
C GLN A 89 -7.81 -14.53 -20.30
N ILE A 90 -6.99 -13.48 -20.35
CA ILE A 90 -7.11 -12.42 -21.37
C ILE A 90 -6.94 -12.99 -22.78
N ALA A 91 -5.92 -13.84 -23.01
CA ALA A 91 -5.69 -14.47 -24.30
C ALA A 91 -6.84 -15.41 -24.72
N GLY A 92 -7.49 -16.08 -23.75
CA GLY A 92 -8.69 -16.87 -23.98
C GLY A 92 -9.86 -16.01 -24.45
N MET A 93 -10.12 -14.89 -23.76
CA MET A 93 -11.18 -13.94 -24.12
C MET A 93 -10.97 -13.33 -25.51
N LEU A 94 -9.73 -12.96 -25.85
CA LEU A 94 -9.39 -12.42 -27.17
C LEU A 94 -9.67 -13.44 -28.28
N ARG A 95 -9.32 -14.71 -28.06
CA ARG A 95 -9.60 -15.78 -29.04
C ARG A 95 -11.11 -15.99 -29.23
N GLN A 96 -11.89 -15.98 -28.14
CA GLN A 96 -13.35 -16.06 -28.23
C GLN A 96 -13.93 -14.89 -29.03
N LEU A 97 -13.45 -13.66 -28.79
CA LEU A 97 -13.88 -12.48 -29.53
C LEU A 97 -13.55 -12.54 -31.02
N LEU A 98 -12.38 -13.08 -31.38
CA LEU A 98 -11.95 -13.22 -32.78
C LEU A 98 -12.69 -14.33 -33.54
N ASN A 99 -13.11 -15.39 -32.86
CA ASN A 99 -13.91 -16.48 -33.45
C ASN A 99 -15.41 -16.11 -33.62
N LEU A 100 -15.84 -14.97 -33.08
CA LEU A 100 -17.21 -14.44 -33.21
C LEU A 100 -17.34 -13.41 -34.36
N ARG A 101 -16.31 -13.28 -35.21
CA ARG A 101 -16.32 -12.49 -36.45
C ARG A 101 -16.22 -13.42 -37.66
#